data_AF-A0A0T6W272-F1
#
_entry.id   AF-A0A0T6W272-F1
#
_cell.length_a   1.000
_cell.length_b   1.000
_cell.length_c   1.000
_cell.angle_alpha   90.00
_cell.angle_beta   90.00
_cell.angle_gamma   90.00
#
_symmetry.space_group_name_H-M   'P 1'
#
loop_
_entity.id
_entity.type
_entity.pdbx_description
1 polymer ?
#
loop_
_entity_poly.entity_id
_entity_poly.type
_entity_poly.pdbx_seq_one_letter_code
_entity_poly.pdbx_strand_id
1 'polypeptide(L)'
;MTNLIVAAVVALVVGIVIGLMFGRSGQGASLRQRRAEQQVDELRSEFTRYQAQVNEHFMESAHLLRRFNDTYRDVNQHMARGANRLCNDEDWLEELGQDSSGRLGHSEAEPSEPPRDYAPKSDPEAKGTLAEDYGLNADGSKRSA
;
A
#
# COMPACT_ATOMS: atom_id res chain seq x y z
N MET A 1 -28.29 50.53 71.38
CA MET A 1 -27.12 49.60 71.31
C MET A 1 -27.54 48.15 71.13
N THR A 2 -28.61 47.69 71.78
CA THR A 2 -29.20 46.34 71.64
C THR A 2 -29.61 45.95 70.22
N ASN A 3 -30.24 46.84 69.45
CA ASN A 3 -30.70 46.51 68.09
C ASN A 3 -29.57 46.17 67.11
N LEU A 4 -28.39 46.79 67.26
CA LEU A 4 -27.21 46.49 66.44
C LEU A 4 -26.66 45.09 66.74
N ILE A 5 -26.69 44.68 68.01
CA ILE A 5 -26.25 43.34 68.44
C ILE A 5 -27.19 42.28 67.87
N VAL A 6 -28.51 42.51 67.91
CA VAL A 6 -29.50 41.59 67.34
C VAL A 6 -29.33 41.47 65.82
N ALA A 7 -29.15 42.59 65.11
CA ALA A 7 -28.91 42.57 63.67
C ALA A 7 -27.62 41.82 63.29
N ALA A 8 -26.55 41.99 64.06
CA ALA A 8 -25.29 41.28 63.84
C ALA A 8 -25.43 39.76 64.02
N VAL A 9 -26.16 39.31 65.05
CA VAL A 9 -26.42 37.88 65.29
C VAL A 9 -27.27 37.28 64.17
N VAL A 10 -28.31 37.98 63.72
CA VAL A 10 -29.17 37.51 62.61
C VAL A 10 -28.35 37.41 61.32
N ALA A 11 -27.54 38.41 60.99
CA ALA A 11 -26.68 38.38 59.81
C ALA A 11 -25.66 37.22 59.85
N LEU A 12 -25.11 36.91 61.03
CA LEU A 12 -24.18 35.81 61.22
C LEU A 12 -24.87 34.45 61.02
N VAL A 13 -26.08 34.27 61.56
CA VAL A 13 -26.86 33.04 61.37
C VAL A 13 -27.20 32.85 59.89
N VAL A 14 -27.66 33.90 59.21
CA VAL A 14 -27.97 33.85 57.78
C VAL A 14 -26.71 33.54 56.96
N GLY A 15 -25.57 34.16 57.29
CA GLY A 15 -24.29 33.88 56.65
C GLY A 15 -23.83 32.44 56.82
N ILE A 16 -23.99 31.85 58.02
CA ILE A 16 -23.67 30.43 58.28
C ILE A 16 -24.59 29.51 57.49
N VAL A 17 -25.89 29.78 57.46
CA VAL A 17 -26.85 28.96 56.73
C VAL A 17 -26.54 28.97 55.23
N ILE A 18 -26.31 30.14 54.64
CA ILE A 18 -25.92 30.28 53.24
C ILE A 18 -24.57 29.59 52.99
N GLY A 19 -23.57 29.85 53.84
CA GLY A 19 -22.24 29.26 53.73
C GLY A 19 -22.26 27.72 53.77
N LEU A 20 -23.06 27.12 54.65
CA LEU A 20 -23.22 25.67 54.72
C LEU A 20 -23.99 25.10 53.52
N MET A 21 -25.00 25.81 53.02
CA MET A 21 -25.79 25.37 51.87
C MET A 21 -24.94 25.32 50.59
N PHE A 22 -24.12 26.35 50.36
CA PHE A 22 -23.20 26.39 49.21
C PHE A 22 -21.98 25.48 49.41
N GLY A 23 -21.39 25.45 50.62
CA GLY A 23 -20.21 24.65 50.94
C GLY A 23 -20.40 23.13 50.82
N ARG A 24 -21.61 22.61 51.11
CA ARG A 24 -21.92 21.18 50.90
C ARG A 24 -21.99 20.77 49.43
N SER A 25 -22.31 21.69 48.51
CA SER A 25 -22.46 21.34 47.09
C SER A 25 -21.13 21.02 46.39
N GLY A 26 -20.01 21.58 46.87
CA GLY A 26 -18.67 21.36 46.31
C GLY A 26 -18.09 19.97 46.57
N GLN A 27 -18.57 19.23 47.59
CA GLN A 27 -18.05 17.89 47.89
C GLN A 27 -18.32 16.89 46.75
N GLY A 28 -19.46 17.01 46.05
CA GLY A 28 -19.78 16.17 44.88
C GLY A 28 -18.94 16.49 43.63
N ALA A 29 -18.44 17.72 43.52
CA ALA A 29 -17.58 18.13 42.41
C ALA A 29 -16.22 17.42 42.47
N SER A 30 -15.66 17.20 43.67
CA SER A 30 -14.40 16.47 43.86
C SER A 30 -14.45 15.03 43.36
N LEU A 31 -15.59 14.34 43.51
CA LEU A 31 -15.80 12.98 43.00
C LEU A 31 -15.93 12.95 41.48
N ARG A 32 -16.59 13.94 40.87
CA ARG A 32 -16.67 14.06 39.40
C ARG A 32 -15.31 14.37 38.79
N GLN A 33 -14.53 15.24 39.44
CA GLN A 33 -13.17 15.57 39.02
C GLN A 33 -12.25 14.34 39.05
N ARG A 34 -12.28 13.56 40.14
CA ARG A 34 -11.52 12.30 40.22
C ARG A 34 -11.90 11.30 39.13
N ARG A 35 -13.20 11.18 38.81
CA ARG A 35 -13.64 10.31 37.71
C ARG A 35 -13.18 10.81 36.34
N ALA A 36 -13.19 12.12 36.11
CA ALA A 36 -12.68 12.70 34.86
C ALA A 36 -11.17 12.48 34.72
N GLU A 37 -10.40 12.65 35.79
CA GLU A 37 -8.97 12.34 35.83
C GLU A 37 -8.71 10.86 35.54
N GLN A 38 -9.47 9.95 36.16
CA GLN A 38 -9.38 8.51 35.90
C GLN A 38 -9.66 8.16 34.44
N GLN A 39 -10.68 8.76 33.81
CA GLN A 39 -10.98 8.54 32.40
C GLN A 39 -9.85 9.02 31.49
N VAL A 40 -9.23 10.15 31.82
CA VAL A 40 -8.08 10.67 31.05
C VAL A 40 -6.88 9.75 31.17
N ASP A 41 -6.58 9.25 32.37
CA ASP A 41 -5.48 8.32 32.58
C ASP A 41 -5.71 6.96 31.91
N GLU A 42 -6.95 6.46 31.95
CA GLU A 42 -7.35 5.24 31.25
C GLU A 42 -7.14 5.39 29.74
N LEU A 43 -7.66 6.45 29.11
CA LEU A 43 -7.45 6.72 27.68
C LEU A 43 -5.98 6.84 27.30
N ARG A 44 -5.17 7.51 28.13
CA ARG A 44 -3.72 7.62 27.90
C ARG A 44 -3.03 6.26 27.96
N SER A 45 -3.45 5.42 28.90
CA SER A 45 -2.92 4.06 29.03
C SER A 45 -3.27 3.19 27.82
N GLU A 46 -4.52 3.27 27.33
CA GLU A 46 -4.97 2.57 26.13
C GLU A 46 -4.21 3.05 24.90
N PHE A 47 -4.02 4.36 24.75
CA PHE A 47 -3.28 4.92 23.63
C PHE A 47 -1.80 4.48 23.64
N THR A 48 -1.17 4.47 24.81
CA THR A 48 0.21 4.00 24.96
C THR A 48 0.33 2.52 24.61
N ARG A 49 -0.63 1.71 25.07
CA ARG A 49 -0.70 0.28 24.73
C ARG A 49 -0.92 0.06 23.22
N TYR A 50 -1.79 0.85 22.60
CA TYR A 50 -2.04 0.81 21.17
C TYR A 50 -0.77 1.16 20.37
N GLN A 51 -0.06 2.23 20.75
CA GLN A 51 1.23 2.58 20.12
C GLN A 51 2.25 1.44 20.23
N ALA A 52 2.36 0.81 21.40
CA ALA A 52 3.25 -0.32 21.59
C ALA A 52 2.86 -1.51 20.69
N GLN A 53 1.57 -1.83 20.58
CA GLN A 53 1.07 -2.92 19.73
C GLN A 53 1.31 -2.64 18.24
N VAL A 54 1.12 -1.41 17.79
CA VAL A 54 1.41 -1.01 16.40
C VAL A 54 2.90 -1.14 16.11
N ASN A 55 3.75 -0.68 17.02
CA ASN A 55 5.20 -0.81 16.87
C ASN A 55 5.65 -2.28 16.79
N GLU A 56 5.11 -3.14 17.66
CA GLU A 56 5.36 -4.59 17.62
C GLU A 56 4.95 -5.19 16.27
N HIS A 57 3.75 -4.86 15.79
CA HIS A 57 3.24 -5.35 14.51
C HIS A 57 4.12 -4.94 13.33
N PHE A 58 4.65 -3.70 13.33
CA PHE A 58 5.55 -3.23 12.28
C PHE A 58 6.95 -3.84 12.37
N MET A 59 7.47 -4.10 13.58
CA MET A 59 8.71 -4.85 13.75
C MET A 59 8.57 -6.27 13.20
N GLU A 60 7.50 -6.98 13.58
CA GLU A 60 7.21 -8.32 13.07
C GLU A 60 7.03 -8.30 11.55
N SER A 61 6.27 -7.35 11.01
CA SER A 61 6.07 -7.17 9.57
C SER A 61 7.40 -6.92 8.84
N ALA A 62 8.29 -6.08 9.38
CA ALA A 62 9.61 -5.85 8.81
C ALA A 62 10.48 -7.11 8.78
N HIS A 63 10.38 -7.95 9.82
CA HIS A 63 11.05 -9.26 9.84
C HIS A 63 10.48 -10.22 8.80
N LEU A 64 9.15 -10.28 8.62
CA LEU A 64 8.52 -11.07 7.57
C LEU A 64 8.93 -10.58 6.17
N LEU A 65 8.89 -9.26 5.95
CA LEU A 65 9.26 -8.66 4.66
C LEU A 65 10.72 -8.93 4.31
N ARG A 66 11.63 -8.88 5.29
CA ARG A 66 13.04 -9.24 5.08
C ARG A 66 13.18 -10.69 4.62
N ARG A 67 12.57 -11.64 5.33
CA ARG A 67 12.59 -13.06 4.96
C ARG A 67 12.01 -13.28 3.55
N PHE A 68 10.89 -12.64 3.25
CA PHE A 68 10.29 -12.69 1.91
C PHE A 68 11.25 -12.20 0.82
N ASN A 69 11.90 -11.06 1.04
CA ASN A 69 12.86 -10.51 0.08
C ASN A 69 14.08 -11.43 -0.12
N ASP A 70 14.56 -12.07 0.96
CA ASP A 70 15.65 -13.05 0.86
C ASP A 70 15.21 -14.26 0.03
N THR A 71 14.02 -14.80 0.26
CA THR A 71 13.45 -15.88 -0.56
C THR A 71 13.26 -15.46 -2.03
N TYR A 72 12.79 -14.23 -2.29
CA TYR A 72 12.69 -13.71 -3.65
C TYR A 72 14.04 -13.69 -4.37
N ARG A 73 15.09 -13.24 -3.68
CA ARG A 73 16.47 -13.24 -4.22
C ARG A 73 16.96 -14.65 -4.52
N ASP A 74 16.71 -15.61 -3.64
CA ASP A 74 17.08 -17.01 -3.83
C ASP A 74 16.40 -17.62 -5.06
N VAL A 75 15.09 -17.38 -5.21
CA VAL A 75 14.32 -17.82 -6.39
C VAL A 75 14.88 -17.20 -7.66
N ASN A 76 15.12 -15.88 -7.66
CA ASN A 76 15.69 -15.19 -8.81
C ASN A 76 17.08 -15.73 -9.18
N GLN A 77 17.93 -15.99 -8.18
CA GLN A 77 19.25 -16.57 -8.42
C GLN A 77 19.16 -18.01 -8.93
N HIS A 78 18.22 -18.81 -8.43
CA HIS A 78 17.97 -20.16 -8.93
C HIS A 78 17.52 -20.13 -10.39
N MET A 79 16.61 -19.23 -10.75
CA MET A 79 16.16 -19.04 -12.13
C MET A 79 17.30 -18.61 -13.05
N ALA A 80 18.15 -17.67 -12.62
CA ALA A 80 19.32 -17.25 -13.39
C ALA A 80 20.32 -18.39 -13.63
N ARG A 81 20.61 -19.20 -12.59
CA ARG A 81 21.47 -20.40 -12.73
C ARG A 81 20.84 -21.46 -13.63
N GLY A 82 19.53 -21.68 -13.51
CA GLY A 82 18.77 -22.61 -14.34
C GLY A 82 18.81 -22.20 -15.81
N ALA A 83 18.53 -20.93 -16.11
CA ALA A 83 18.63 -20.38 -17.46
C ALA A 83 20.05 -20.55 -18.02
N ASN A 84 21.09 -20.17 -17.26
CA ASN A 84 22.46 -20.34 -17.72
C ASN A 84 22.82 -21.83 -17.96
N ARG A 85 22.38 -22.75 -17.10
CA ARG A 85 22.64 -24.18 -17.28
C ARG A 85 21.93 -24.75 -18.51
N LEU A 86 20.66 -24.41 -18.71
CA LEU A 86 19.87 -24.89 -19.84
C LEU A 86 20.31 -24.25 -21.17
N CYS A 87 20.85 -23.03 -21.13
CA CYS A 87 21.32 -22.29 -22.31
C CYS A 87 22.84 -22.34 -22.51
N ASN A 88 23.63 -23.03 -21.68
CA ASN A 88 25.07 -23.27 -21.91
C ASN A 88 25.38 -24.76 -22.14
N ASP A 89 24.44 -25.57 -22.64
CA ASP A 89 24.84 -26.84 -23.23
C ASP A 89 25.76 -26.51 -24.43
N GLU A 90 27.08 -26.56 -24.26
CA GLU A 90 28.05 -26.24 -25.33
C GLU A 90 27.76 -27.00 -26.64
N ASP A 91 27.10 -28.16 -26.53
CA ASP A 91 26.58 -28.96 -27.64
C ASP A 91 25.58 -28.20 -28.55
N TRP A 92 24.71 -27.32 -28.01
CA TRP A 92 23.72 -26.57 -28.83
C TRP A 92 24.37 -25.46 -29.66
N LEU A 93 25.45 -24.84 -29.14
CA LEU A 93 26.18 -23.80 -29.86
C LEU A 93 26.98 -24.41 -31.02
N GLU A 94 27.53 -25.60 -30.81
CA GLU A 94 28.29 -26.33 -31.82
C GLU A 94 27.37 -26.91 -32.91
N GLU A 95 26.17 -27.38 -32.58
CA GLU A 95 25.13 -27.75 -33.56
C GLU A 95 24.61 -26.56 -34.39
N LEU A 96 24.38 -25.38 -33.79
CA LEU A 96 24.02 -24.17 -34.53
C LEU A 96 25.15 -23.63 -35.41
N GLY A 97 26.41 -23.76 -34.97
CA GLY A 97 27.58 -23.42 -35.76
C GLY A 97 27.75 -24.31 -37.00
N GLN A 98 27.38 -25.60 -36.89
CA GLN A 98 27.46 -26.54 -38.00
C GLN A 98 26.31 -26.41 -39.00
N ASP A 99 25.07 -26.16 -38.58
CA ASP A 99 23.92 -25.95 -39.49
C ASP A 99 23.95 -24.57 -40.20
N SER A 100 24.52 -23.55 -39.56
CA SER A 100 24.69 -22.22 -40.19
C SER A 100 25.73 -22.19 -41.31
N SER A 101 26.71 -23.11 -41.31
CA SER A 101 27.68 -23.22 -42.39
C SER A 101 27.18 -24.07 -43.58
N GLY A 102 26.12 -24.87 -43.41
CA GLY A 102 25.59 -25.76 -44.45
C GLY A 102 24.54 -25.13 -45.37
N ARG A 103 24.00 -23.95 -45.03
CA ARG A 103 22.88 -23.33 -45.75
C ARG A 103 23.18 -22.01 -46.46
N LEU A 104 24.42 -21.51 -46.41
CA LEU A 104 24.82 -20.27 -47.10
C LEU A 104 25.59 -20.52 -48.41
N GLY A 105 25.29 -21.63 -49.08
CA GLY A 105 25.67 -21.84 -50.46
C GLY A 105 24.48 -21.57 -51.38
N HIS A 106 24.46 -20.39 -51.99
CA HIS A 106 23.66 -20.00 -53.16
C HIS A 106 22.27 -19.37 -52.90
N SER A 107 22.21 -18.04 -52.93
CA SER A 107 21.53 -17.29 -54.01
C SER A 107 21.70 -15.78 -53.78
N GLU A 108 21.95 -15.05 -54.87
CA GLU A 108 22.07 -13.60 -54.92
C GLU A 108 20.91 -12.90 -54.19
N ALA A 109 21.28 -12.01 -53.27
CA ALA A 109 20.63 -10.73 -52.94
C ALA A 109 19.11 -10.62 -53.15
N GLU A 110 18.31 -11.45 -52.48
CA GLU A 110 16.96 -11.02 -52.10
C GLU A 110 17.08 -10.34 -50.72
N PRO A 111 16.69 -9.07 -50.57
CA PRO A 111 16.74 -8.40 -49.28
C PRO A 111 15.84 -9.19 -48.31
N SER A 112 16.40 -9.63 -47.19
CA SER A 112 15.63 -10.28 -46.14
C SER A 112 14.56 -9.30 -45.66
N GLU A 113 13.31 -9.46 -46.14
CA GLU A 113 12.21 -8.62 -45.70
C GLU A 113 12.00 -8.86 -44.20
N PRO A 114 11.95 -7.79 -43.37
CA PRO A 114 11.59 -7.94 -41.98
C PRO A 114 10.19 -8.57 -41.89
N PRO A 115 9.88 -9.30 -40.81
CA PRO A 115 8.56 -9.85 -40.59
C PRO A 115 7.51 -8.76 -40.83
N ARG A 116 6.57 -9.05 -41.74
CA ARG A 116 5.61 -8.06 -42.26
C ARG A 116 4.75 -7.41 -41.17
N ASP A 117 4.69 -8.02 -40.00
CA ASP A 117 3.97 -7.53 -38.83
C ASP A 117 4.66 -6.35 -38.12
N TYR A 118 5.97 -6.14 -38.29
CA TYR A 118 6.71 -5.03 -37.69
C TYR A 118 7.20 -3.99 -38.71
N ALA A 119 6.96 -4.21 -40.01
CA ALA A 119 7.35 -3.26 -41.05
C ALA A 119 6.59 -1.93 -40.88
N PRO A 120 7.29 -0.78 -40.84
CA PRO A 120 6.61 0.52 -40.79
C PRO A 120 5.71 0.66 -42.01
N LYS A 121 4.47 1.10 -41.77
CA LYS A 121 3.46 1.20 -42.82
C LYS A 121 3.88 2.27 -43.83
N SER A 122 3.74 1.96 -45.12
CA SER A 122 4.06 2.88 -46.21
C SER A 122 3.15 4.11 -46.25
N ASP A 123 1.95 3.99 -45.68
CA ASP A 123 0.93 5.05 -45.59
C ASP A 123 0.51 5.23 -44.12
N PRO A 124 0.56 6.46 -43.57
CA PRO A 124 0.08 6.76 -42.22
C PRO A 124 -1.38 6.40 -41.95
N GLU A 125 -2.23 6.40 -42.98
CA GLU A 125 -3.67 6.06 -42.86
C GLU A 125 -3.95 4.56 -43.05
N ALA A 126 -2.96 3.77 -43.45
CA ALA A 126 -3.13 2.33 -43.59
C ALA A 126 -3.39 1.66 -42.24
N LYS A 127 -4.47 0.88 -42.15
CA LYS A 127 -4.82 0.13 -40.95
C LYS A 127 -3.98 -1.14 -40.84
N GLY A 128 -3.50 -1.43 -39.63
CA GLY A 128 -2.59 -2.56 -39.39
C GLY A 128 -3.34 -3.88 -39.27
N THR A 129 -2.60 -5.00 -39.27
CA THR A 129 -3.14 -6.35 -39.04
C THR A 129 -3.75 -6.55 -37.65
N LEU A 130 -3.47 -5.62 -36.73
CA LEU A 130 -4.03 -5.54 -35.37
C LEU A 130 -5.17 -4.51 -35.23
N ALA A 131 -5.60 -3.86 -36.32
CA ALA A 131 -6.72 -2.92 -36.25
C ALA A 131 -8.04 -3.68 -36.00
N GLU A 132 -8.92 -3.10 -35.20
CA GLU A 132 -10.20 -3.70 -34.78
C GLU A 132 -11.16 -4.02 -35.94
N ASP A 133 -10.98 -3.34 -37.08
CA ASP A 133 -11.73 -3.52 -38.31
C ASP A 133 -10.98 -4.33 -39.38
N TYR A 134 -9.83 -4.93 -39.03
CA TYR A 134 -9.06 -5.74 -39.96
C TYR A 134 -9.88 -6.97 -40.42
N GLY A 135 -10.14 -7.05 -41.73
CA GLY A 135 -10.96 -8.10 -42.34
C GLY A 135 -12.48 -7.82 -42.35
N LEU A 136 -12.90 -6.62 -41.94
CA LEU A 136 -14.30 -6.17 -41.99
C LEU A 136 -14.54 -5.16 -43.11
N ASN A 137 -15.75 -5.17 -43.70
CA ASN A 137 -16.24 -4.15 -44.61
C ASN A 137 -16.67 -2.89 -43.82
N ALA A 138 -16.90 -1.78 -44.50
CA ALA A 138 -17.31 -0.51 -43.88
C ALA A 138 -18.65 -0.60 -43.09
N ASP A 139 -19.44 -1.64 -43.33
CA ASP A 139 -20.68 -1.97 -42.63
C ASP A 139 -20.49 -2.97 -41.47
N GLY A 140 -19.25 -3.38 -41.18
CA GLY A 140 -18.89 -4.34 -40.13
C GLY A 140 -19.05 -5.82 -40.52
N SER A 141 -19.43 -6.13 -41.77
CA SER A 141 -19.53 -7.52 -42.23
C SER A 141 -18.15 -8.11 -42.57
N LYS A 142 -17.93 -9.41 -42.34
CA LYS A 142 -16.67 -10.06 -42.72
C LYS A 142 -16.51 -10.07 -44.25
N ARG A 143 -15.35 -9.67 -44.76
CA ARG A 143 -15.03 -9.82 -46.19
C ARG A 143 -15.02 -11.30 -46.55
N SER A 144 -15.86 -11.70 -47.51
CA SER A 144 -15.75 -13.02 -48.14
C SER A 144 -14.38 -13.13 -48.81
N ALA A 145 -13.73 -14.28 -48.62
CA ALA A 145 -12.52 -14.65 -49.35
C ALA A 145 -12.78 -14.70 -50.86
#